data_AF-A0A9P6A2F6-F1
#
_entry.id   AF-A0A9P6A2F6-F1
#
_cell.length_a   1.000
_cell.length_b   1.000
_cell.length_c   1.000
_cell.angle_alpha   90.00
_cell.angle_beta   90.00
_cell.angle_gamma   90.00
#
_symmetry.space_group_name_H-M   'P 1'
#
loop_
_entity.id
_entity.type
_entity.pdbx_description
1 polymer ?
#
loop_
_entity_poly.entity_id
_entity_poly.type
_entity_poly.pdbx_seq_one_letter_code
_entity_poly.pdbx_strand_id
1 'polypeptide(L)'
;MAELVRTAKSGSDWTANELAAYNITVVYQDATAFFETPDLPHPTINPNVLNTLSYRDAPDDDTYRLLRNLDLATTQVPVEESAVDGFAVLLLCALGYEPRGRTLRTKKDLLLLVYGETGHAKTDVFLIDEDEIVLLIQEDKRHLAPGDPEAQLIAKAIAAFSTNHRTVYTPWVYLPFHR
;
A
#
# COMPACT_ATOMS: atom_id res chain seq x y z
N MET A 1 -0.82 -16.75 31.19
CA MET A 1 -0.40 -16.61 29.79
C MET A 1 -1.58 -17.08 28.96
N ALA A 2 -2.23 -16.18 28.21
CA ALA A 2 -3.40 -16.55 27.42
C ALA A 2 -2.97 -17.38 26.21
N GLU A 3 -3.73 -18.41 25.86
CA GLU A 3 -3.54 -19.13 24.60
C GLU A 3 -3.94 -18.20 23.45
N LEU A 4 -2.95 -17.77 22.66
CA LEU A 4 -3.19 -17.04 21.42
C LEU A 4 -3.76 -18.00 20.39
N VAL A 5 -5.07 -17.92 20.17
CA VAL A 5 -5.78 -18.75 19.18
C VAL A 5 -5.42 -18.27 17.78
N ARG A 6 -4.91 -19.18 16.96
CA ARG A 6 -4.63 -18.94 15.54
C ARG A 6 -5.92 -19.18 14.76
N THR A 7 -6.51 -18.10 14.25
CA THR A 7 -7.70 -18.15 13.40
C THR A 7 -7.42 -17.46 12.08
N ALA A 8 -7.96 -17.96 10.97
CA ALA A 8 -7.85 -17.25 9.72
C ALA A 8 -8.77 -16.02 9.76
N LYS A 9 -8.14 -14.86 9.73
CA LYS A 9 -8.80 -13.56 9.68
C LYS A 9 -8.49 -12.87 8.37
N SER A 10 -9.37 -11.95 7.98
CA SER A 10 -9.03 -10.94 6.98
C SER A 10 -7.76 -10.22 7.42
N GLY A 11 -6.84 -9.95 6.49
CA GLY A 11 -5.65 -9.15 6.74
C GLY A 11 -5.99 -7.75 7.26
N SER A 12 -7.17 -7.23 6.91
CA SER A 12 -7.68 -5.98 7.48
C SER A 12 -8.03 -6.07 8.98
N ASP A 13 -8.24 -7.27 9.50
CA ASP A 13 -8.55 -7.52 10.91
C ASP A 13 -7.32 -7.98 11.71
N TRP A 14 -6.14 -8.00 11.08
CA TRP A 14 -4.90 -8.36 11.78
C TRP A 14 -4.51 -7.27 12.76
N THR A 15 -4.06 -7.73 13.92
CA THR A 15 -3.53 -6.93 15.02
C THR A 15 -2.19 -7.50 15.48
N ALA A 16 -1.54 -6.84 16.42
CA ALA A 16 -0.38 -7.39 17.14
C ALA A 16 -0.59 -8.83 17.68
N ASN A 17 -1.84 -9.26 17.96
CA ASN A 17 -2.11 -10.63 18.38
C ASN A 17 -1.79 -11.65 17.29
N GLU A 18 -2.15 -11.36 16.04
CA GLU A 18 -1.83 -12.21 14.89
C GLU A 18 -0.31 -12.27 14.67
N LEU A 19 0.37 -11.13 14.76
CA LEU A 19 1.83 -11.09 14.68
C LEU A 19 2.48 -11.97 15.76
N ALA A 20 2.04 -11.85 17.02
CA ALA A 20 2.52 -12.69 18.11
C ALA A 20 2.18 -14.18 17.92
N ALA A 21 0.95 -14.51 17.49
CA ALA A 21 0.50 -15.88 17.27
C ALA A 21 1.28 -16.59 16.15
N TYR A 22 1.71 -15.83 15.14
CA TYR A 22 2.51 -16.30 14.00
C TYR A 22 4.02 -16.09 14.20
N ASN A 23 4.44 -15.61 15.37
CA ASN A 23 5.84 -15.35 15.70
C ASN A 23 6.53 -14.40 14.70
N ILE A 24 5.81 -13.39 14.26
CA ILE A 24 6.30 -12.32 13.39
C ILE A 24 6.78 -11.18 14.29
N THR A 25 8.04 -10.78 14.10
CA THR A 25 8.65 -9.66 14.82
C THR A 25 9.04 -8.56 13.83
N VAL A 26 8.66 -7.32 14.12
CA VAL A 26 9.09 -6.16 13.36
C VAL A 26 10.37 -5.62 13.97
N VAL A 27 11.39 -5.43 13.14
CA VAL A 27 12.67 -4.85 13.54
C VAL A 27 12.86 -3.58 12.72
N TYR A 28 12.90 -2.45 13.40
CA TYR A 28 13.23 -1.18 12.76
C TYR A 28 14.68 -1.20 12.28
N GLN A 29 14.88 -0.83 11.03
CA GLN A 29 16.18 -0.62 10.43
C GLN A 29 16.22 0.80 9.87
N ASP A 30 17.34 1.49 10.04
CA ASP A 30 17.54 2.77 9.37
C ASP A 30 17.75 2.56 7.87
N ALA A 31 17.57 3.63 7.10
CA ALA A 31 17.68 3.58 5.65
C ALA A 31 19.06 3.11 5.17
N THR A 32 20.14 3.45 5.89
CA THR A 32 21.50 3.07 5.50
C THR A 32 21.70 1.56 5.65
N ALA A 33 21.23 0.99 6.76
CA ALA A 33 21.27 -0.44 6.99
C ALA A 33 20.40 -1.22 6.00
N PHE A 34 19.21 -0.72 5.67
CA PHE A 34 18.27 -1.41 4.80
C PHE A 34 18.64 -1.35 3.31
N PHE A 35 18.99 -0.17 2.79
CA PHE A 35 19.34 0.00 1.38
C PHE A 35 20.82 -0.25 1.09
N GLU A 36 21.61 -0.52 2.14
CA GLU A 36 23.07 -0.68 2.06
C GLU A 36 23.78 0.54 1.45
N THR A 37 23.14 1.72 1.51
CA THR A 37 23.67 2.99 1.01
C THR A 37 23.23 4.15 1.90
N PRO A 38 24.15 5.06 2.28
CA PRO A 38 23.79 6.27 3.03
C PRO A 38 23.10 7.31 2.13
N ASP A 39 23.37 7.26 0.82
CA ASP A 39 22.92 8.26 -0.13
C ASP A 39 21.71 7.72 -0.91
N LEU A 40 20.52 8.12 -0.49
CA LEU A 40 19.29 7.91 -1.25
C LEU A 40 19.20 8.92 -2.40
N PRO A 41 18.65 8.52 -3.55
CA PRO A 41 18.48 9.45 -4.67
C PRO A 41 17.59 10.63 -4.26
N HIS A 42 17.95 11.83 -4.74
CA HIS A 42 17.12 13.01 -4.52
C HIS A 42 15.74 12.82 -5.17
N PRO A 43 14.66 13.26 -4.50
CA PRO A 43 13.32 13.15 -5.06
C PRO A 43 13.21 13.99 -6.32
N THR A 44 12.63 13.42 -7.37
CA THR A 44 12.44 14.07 -8.67
C THR A 44 11.22 15.01 -8.70
N ILE A 45 10.67 15.35 -7.54
CA ILE A 45 9.44 16.14 -7.44
C ILE A 45 9.67 17.58 -7.90
N ASN A 46 8.65 18.19 -8.52
CA ASN A 46 8.70 19.58 -8.93
C ASN A 46 9.03 20.49 -7.71
N PRO A 47 10.09 21.32 -7.77
CA PRO A 47 10.44 22.24 -6.68
C PRO A 47 9.32 23.19 -6.27
N ASN A 48 8.38 23.51 -7.16
CA ASN A 48 7.22 24.33 -6.83
C ASN A 48 6.40 23.70 -5.70
N VAL A 49 6.22 22.38 -5.69
CA VAL A 49 5.51 21.65 -4.62
C VAL A 49 6.18 21.85 -3.26
N LEU A 50 7.50 21.95 -3.22
CA LEU A 50 8.27 22.11 -1.98
C LEU A 50 8.28 23.55 -1.47
N ASN A 51 8.12 24.54 -2.36
CA ASN A 51 8.25 25.96 -2.03
C ASN A 51 6.91 26.70 -1.94
N THR A 52 5.83 26.12 -2.48
CA THR A 52 4.48 26.70 -2.44
C THR A 52 3.78 26.31 -1.14
N LEU A 53 3.45 27.30 -0.31
CA LEU A 53 2.84 27.11 1.01
C LEU A 53 1.35 26.72 0.97
N SER A 54 0.65 27.04 -0.11
CA SER A 54 -0.79 26.87 -0.25
C SER A 54 -1.12 26.52 -1.70
N TYR A 55 -2.05 25.58 -1.90
CA TYR A 55 -2.51 25.21 -3.24
C TYR A 55 -3.06 26.41 -4.02
N ARG A 56 -3.55 27.46 -3.35
CA ARG A 56 -4.08 28.68 -3.99
C ARG A 56 -3.01 29.54 -4.66
N ASP A 57 -1.77 29.40 -4.23
CA ASP A 57 -0.61 30.14 -4.73
C ASP A 57 0.23 29.30 -5.70
N ALA A 58 -0.32 28.16 -6.16
CA ALA A 58 0.36 27.26 -7.06
C ALA A 58 0.61 27.93 -8.43
N PRO A 59 1.85 27.89 -8.95
CA PRO A 59 2.19 28.51 -10.22
C PRO A 59 1.74 27.69 -11.45
N ASP A 60 1.37 26.42 -11.23
CA ASP A 60 0.97 25.48 -12.28
C ASP A 60 -0.09 24.48 -11.76
N ASP A 61 -0.83 23.87 -12.70
CA ASP A 61 -1.93 22.96 -12.41
C ASP A 61 -1.49 21.68 -11.68
N ASP A 62 -0.28 21.19 -11.95
CA ASP A 62 0.25 19.98 -11.30
C ASP A 62 0.53 20.23 -9.82
N THR A 63 1.17 21.37 -9.51
CA THR A 63 1.41 21.84 -8.15
C THR A 63 0.10 22.10 -7.43
N TYR A 64 -0.86 22.77 -8.09
CA TYR A 64 -2.21 23.00 -7.55
C TYR A 64 -2.87 21.67 -7.17
N ARG A 65 -2.89 20.71 -8.11
CA ARG A 65 -3.56 19.42 -7.95
C ARG A 65 -2.95 18.64 -6.79
N LEU A 66 -1.62 18.55 -6.71
CA LEU A 66 -0.96 17.78 -5.65
C LEU A 66 -1.18 18.42 -4.27
N LEU A 67 -0.99 19.73 -4.14
CA LEU A 67 -1.19 20.44 -2.87
C LEU A 67 -2.66 20.44 -2.44
N ARG A 68 -3.60 20.56 -3.38
CA ARG A 68 -5.03 20.49 -3.05
C ARG A 68 -5.43 19.10 -2.57
N ASN A 69 -4.87 18.04 -3.14
CA ASN A 69 -5.14 16.68 -2.66
C ASN A 69 -4.46 16.40 -1.32
N LEU A 70 -3.29 16.98 -1.05
CA LEU A 70 -2.68 16.96 0.28
C LEU A 70 -3.58 17.64 1.32
N ASP A 71 -4.10 18.83 1.01
CA ASP A 71 -5.05 19.56 1.87
C ASP A 71 -6.31 18.71 2.17
N LEU A 72 -6.89 18.10 1.14
CA LEU A 72 -8.03 17.17 1.30
C LEU A 72 -7.67 15.93 2.14
N ALA A 73 -6.50 15.33 1.94
CA ALA A 73 -6.05 14.15 2.68
C ALA A 73 -5.73 14.43 4.16
N THR A 74 -5.34 15.67 4.48
CA THR A 74 -5.08 16.11 5.86
C THR A 74 -6.32 16.67 6.55
N THR A 75 -7.37 16.99 5.79
CA THR A 75 -8.66 17.45 6.34
C THR A 75 -9.49 16.27 6.79
N GLN A 76 -9.61 16.08 8.10
CA GLN A 76 -10.44 15.01 8.67
C GLN A 76 -11.93 15.33 8.50
N VAL A 77 -12.60 14.55 7.63
CA VAL A 77 -14.07 14.52 7.53
C VAL A 77 -14.56 13.23 8.20
N PRO A 78 -15.29 13.28 9.33
CA PRO A 78 -15.59 12.11 10.17
C PRO A 78 -16.43 10.98 9.53
N VAL A 79 -16.92 11.18 8.31
CA VAL A 79 -17.92 10.30 7.67
C VAL A 79 -17.53 9.92 6.24
N GLU A 80 -16.48 10.53 5.67
CA GLU A 80 -16.12 10.34 4.27
C GLU A 80 -14.94 9.37 4.14
N GLU A 81 -14.92 8.63 3.02
CA GLU A 81 -13.75 7.84 2.66
C GLU A 81 -12.55 8.80 2.48
N SER A 82 -11.45 8.49 3.15
CA SER A 82 -10.30 9.36 3.22
C SER A 82 -9.69 9.64 1.83
N ALA A 83 -9.37 10.91 1.57
CA ALA A 83 -8.68 11.32 0.35
C ALA A 83 -7.20 10.87 0.31
N VAL A 84 -6.70 10.20 1.36
CA VAL A 84 -5.32 9.72 1.48
C VAL A 84 -4.96 8.78 0.32
N ASP A 85 -5.83 7.84 -0.06
CA ASP A 85 -5.57 6.92 -1.18
C ASP A 85 -5.34 7.71 -2.49
N GLY A 86 -6.19 8.70 -2.75
CA GLY A 86 -6.08 9.56 -3.94
C GLY A 86 -4.83 10.42 -3.93
N PHE A 87 -4.49 10.99 -2.77
CA PHE A 87 -3.26 11.75 -2.59
C PHE A 87 -2.01 10.88 -2.80
N ALA A 88 -1.98 9.67 -2.24
CA ALA A 88 -0.85 8.75 -2.38
C ALA A 88 -0.60 8.36 -3.84
N VAL A 89 -1.66 8.09 -4.62
CA VAL A 89 -1.54 7.85 -6.07
C VAL A 89 -0.93 9.05 -6.78
N LEU A 90 -1.46 10.26 -6.55
CA LEU A 90 -0.94 11.48 -7.18
C LEU A 90 0.51 11.76 -6.81
N LEU A 91 0.88 11.53 -5.55
CA LEU A 91 2.25 11.70 -5.07
C LEU A 91 3.20 10.74 -5.77
N LEU A 92 2.85 9.45 -5.86
CA LEU A 92 3.68 8.46 -6.53
C LEU A 92 3.79 8.73 -8.05
N CYS A 93 2.72 9.16 -8.71
CA CYS A 93 2.79 9.64 -10.10
C CYS A 93 3.77 10.82 -10.23
N ALA A 94 3.66 11.83 -9.37
CA ALA A 94 4.52 13.02 -9.38
C ALA A 94 5.99 12.70 -9.10
N LEU A 95 6.26 11.65 -8.33
CA LEU A 95 7.60 11.14 -8.05
C LEU A 95 8.14 10.22 -9.16
N GLY A 96 7.35 9.91 -10.19
CA GLY A 96 7.76 9.09 -11.33
C GLY A 96 7.73 7.58 -11.06
N TYR A 97 6.95 7.11 -10.09
CA TYR A 97 6.81 5.67 -9.78
C TYR A 97 5.91 4.92 -10.78
N GLU A 98 5.22 5.63 -11.66
CA GLU A 98 4.36 5.07 -12.72
C GLU A 98 4.93 5.35 -14.13
N PRO A 99 6.17 4.91 -14.46
CA PRO A 99 6.64 4.91 -15.83
C PRO A 99 5.88 3.86 -16.66
N ARG A 100 6.09 3.87 -17.97
CA ARG A 100 5.52 2.87 -18.89
C ARG A 100 5.82 1.45 -18.39
N GLY A 101 4.78 0.61 -18.28
CA GLY A 101 4.87 -0.77 -17.80
C GLY A 101 4.49 -0.94 -16.33
N ARG A 102 4.49 0.15 -15.56
CA ARG A 102 3.98 0.17 -14.20
C ARG A 102 2.62 0.83 -14.12
N THR A 103 1.81 0.42 -13.15
CA THR A 103 0.49 1.01 -12.93
C THR A 103 0.17 1.10 -11.45
N LEU A 104 -0.19 2.29 -11.00
CA LEU A 104 -0.72 2.52 -9.68
C LEU A 104 -2.20 2.18 -9.66
N ARG A 105 -2.61 1.44 -8.63
CA ARG A 105 -4.00 1.03 -8.44
C ARG A 105 -4.38 1.15 -6.99
N THR A 106 -5.67 1.26 -6.76
CA THR A 106 -6.26 1.26 -5.42
C THR A 106 -7.11 0.00 -5.22
N LYS A 107 -7.28 -0.41 -3.96
CA LYS A 107 -8.33 -1.36 -3.54
C LYS A 107 -8.34 -2.71 -4.28
N LYS A 108 -7.22 -3.43 -4.31
CA LYS A 108 -7.18 -4.84 -4.75
C LYS A 108 -7.41 -5.78 -3.59
N ASP A 109 -8.31 -6.73 -3.78
CA ASP A 109 -8.51 -7.83 -2.84
C ASP A 109 -7.52 -8.95 -3.15
N LEU A 110 -6.69 -9.30 -2.18
CA LEU A 110 -5.66 -10.34 -2.28
C LEU A 110 -6.05 -11.53 -1.42
N LEU A 111 -5.81 -12.74 -1.93
CA LEU A 111 -6.02 -13.96 -1.14
C LEU A 111 -4.89 -14.10 -0.11
N LEU A 112 -5.28 -14.24 1.15
CA LEU A 112 -4.38 -14.43 2.28
C LEU A 112 -4.61 -15.84 2.85
N LEU A 113 -3.69 -16.77 2.56
CA LEU A 113 -3.78 -18.14 3.07
C LEU A 113 -3.17 -18.21 4.47
N VAL A 114 -3.97 -18.59 5.46
CA VAL A 114 -3.56 -18.68 6.86
C VAL A 114 -4.05 -20.01 7.42
N TYR A 115 -3.13 -20.86 7.89
CA TYR A 115 -3.48 -22.17 8.46
C TYR A 115 -4.35 -23.07 7.56
N GLY A 116 -4.22 -22.96 6.24
CA GLY A 116 -5.00 -23.74 5.28
C GLY A 116 -6.40 -23.17 4.98
N GLU A 117 -6.80 -22.11 5.68
CA GLU A 117 -8.03 -21.36 5.43
C GLU A 117 -7.71 -20.11 4.60
N THR A 118 -8.64 -19.75 3.71
CA THR A 118 -8.48 -18.60 2.81
C THR A 118 -9.15 -17.37 3.43
N GLY A 119 -8.34 -16.41 3.84
CA GLY A 119 -8.74 -15.05 4.16
C GLY A 119 -8.51 -14.08 3.00
N HIS A 120 -8.81 -12.82 3.25
CA HIS A 120 -8.74 -11.72 2.27
C HIS A 120 -7.89 -10.58 2.83
N ALA A 121 -7.14 -9.89 1.97
CA ALA A 121 -6.33 -8.74 2.35
C ALA A 121 -6.53 -7.64 1.30
N LYS A 122 -7.30 -6.61 1.65
CA LYS A 122 -7.62 -5.51 0.75
C LYS A 122 -6.56 -4.42 0.82
N THR A 123 -5.80 -4.20 -0.24
CA THR A 123 -4.79 -3.14 -0.31
C THR A 123 -5.44 -1.77 -0.37
N ASP A 124 -4.75 -0.73 0.09
CA ASP A 124 -5.24 0.65 -0.06
C ASP A 124 -4.73 1.20 -1.40
N VAL A 125 -3.41 1.38 -1.52
CA VAL A 125 -2.73 1.72 -2.79
C VAL A 125 -1.61 0.71 -3.06
N PHE A 126 -1.40 0.36 -4.33
CA PHE A 126 -0.35 -0.57 -4.73
C PHE A 126 0.16 -0.28 -6.15
N LEU A 127 1.42 -0.63 -6.39
CA LEU A 127 2.08 -0.54 -7.69
C LEU A 127 2.22 -1.94 -8.27
N ILE A 128 1.75 -2.12 -9.50
CA ILE A 128 2.03 -3.31 -10.30
C ILE A 128 3.13 -2.97 -11.30
N ASP A 129 4.11 -3.86 -11.46
CA ASP A 129 5.04 -3.90 -12.58
C ASP A 129 4.76 -5.19 -13.37
N GLU A 130 4.32 -5.05 -14.62
CA GLU A 130 3.76 -6.14 -15.42
C GLU A 130 2.57 -6.84 -14.71
N ASP A 131 2.80 -7.95 -14.02
CA ASP A 131 1.81 -8.70 -13.25
C ASP A 131 2.18 -8.85 -11.76
N GLU A 132 3.29 -8.26 -11.33
CA GLU A 132 3.82 -8.36 -9.97
C GLU A 132 3.50 -7.12 -9.14
N ILE A 133 3.03 -7.32 -7.91
CA ILE A 133 2.88 -6.25 -6.94
C ILE A 133 4.26 -5.93 -6.35
N VAL A 134 4.79 -4.75 -6.65
CA VAL A 134 6.14 -4.33 -6.24
C VAL A 134 6.15 -3.29 -5.12
N LEU A 135 5.01 -2.62 -4.88
CA LEU A 135 4.86 -1.66 -3.78
C LEU A 135 3.45 -1.75 -3.21
N LEU A 136 3.35 -1.65 -1.88
CA LEU A 136 2.11 -1.51 -1.13
C LEU A 136 2.18 -0.25 -0.27
N ILE A 137 1.07 0.47 -0.18
CA ILE A 137 0.86 1.55 0.78
C ILE A 137 -0.36 1.19 1.61
N GLN A 138 -0.20 1.34 2.93
CA GLN A 138 -1.25 1.19 3.92
C GLN A 138 -1.70 2.56 4.39
N GLU A 139 -2.99 2.85 4.26
CA GLU A 139 -3.56 4.00 4.95
C GLU A 139 -3.74 3.67 6.44
N ASP A 140 -3.37 4.63 7.30
CA ASP A 140 -3.73 4.59 8.71
C ASP A 140 -5.18 5.04 8.94
N LYS A 141 -6.07 4.04 9.02
CA LYS A 141 -7.52 4.23 9.19
C LYS A 141 -7.95 4.30 10.66
N ARG A 142 -7.03 4.52 11.61
CA ARG A 142 -7.34 4.60 13.05
C ARG A 142 -8.38 5.67 13.42
N HIS A 143 -8.58 6.67 12.56
CA HIS A 143 -9.61 7.69 12.72
C HIS A 143 -11.04 7.19 12.43
N LEU A 144 -11.19 6.08 11.69
CA LEU A 144 -12.50 5.48 11.35
C LEU A 144 -12.82 4.26 12.22
N ALA A 145 -11.80 3.47 12.57
CA ALA A 145 -11.97 2.25 13.36
C ALA A 145 -10.70 1.90 14.14
N PRO A 146 -10.82 1.23 15.30
CA PRO A 146 -9.66 0.65 15.95
C PRO A 146 -9.03 -0.39 15.02
N GLY A 147 -7.77 -0.16 14.64
CA GLY A 147 -7.02 -1.02 13.74
C GLY A 147 -5.52 -0.90 13.98
N ASP A 148 -4.77 -1.86 13.47
CA ASP A 148 -3.31 -1.93 13.57
C ASP A 148 -2.71 -1.86 12.16
N PRO A 149 -2.33 -0.66 11.67
CA PRO A 149 -1.86 -0.50 10.31
C PRO A 149 -0.57 -1.30 10.04
N GLU A 150 0.26 -1.55 11.04
CA GLU A 150 1.49 -2.34 10.88
C GLU A 150 1.14 -3.82 10.63
N ALA A 151 0.29 -4.40 11.47
CA ALA A 151 -0.15 -5.78 11.30
C ALA A 151 -0.92 -5.99 9.99
N GLN A 152 -1.77 -5.03 9.61
CA GLN A 152 -2.51 -5.05 8.35
C GLN A 152 -1.58 -4.96 7.14
N LEU A 153 -0.57 -4.08 7.17
CA LEU A 153 0.41 -3.96 6.08
C LEU A 153 1.19 -5.26 5.90
N ILE A 154 1.62 -5.89 7.01
CA ILE A 154 2.32 -7.18 6.97
C ILE A 154 1.44 -8.26 6.34
N ALA A 155 0.17 -8.35 6.75
CA ALA A 155 -0.79 -9.29 6.17
C ALA A 155 -0.94 -9.10 4.65
N LYS A 156 -1.07 -7.84 4.20
CA LYS A 156 -1.16 -7.48 2.78
C LYS A 156 0.12 -7.81 2.02
N ALA A 157 1.29 -7.60 2.63
CA ALA A 157 2.59 -7.97 2.04
C ALA A 157 2.72 -9.48 1.84
N ILE A 158 2.31 -10.29 2.82
CA ILE A 158 2.27 -11.75 2.71
C ILE A 158 1.34 -12.19 1.57
N ALA A 159 0.15 -11.57 1.47
CA ALA A 159 -0.81 -11.87 0.41
C ALA A 159 -0.29 -11.46 -0.98
N ALA A 160 0.38 -10.31 -1.09
CA ALA A 160 0.99 -9.83 -2.33
C ALA A 160 2.13 -10.74 -2.78
N PHE A 161 3.03 -11.12 -1.86
CA PHE A 161 4.09 -12.09 -2.12
C PHE A 161 3.53 -13.41 -2.64
N SER A 162 2.52 -13.96 -1.95
CA SER A 162 1.85 -15.20 -2.37
C SER A 162 1.20 -15.08 -3.75
N THR A 163 0.61 -13.92 -4.06
CA THR A 163 -0.01 -13.64 -5.35
C THR A 163 1.03 -13.62 -6.47
N ASN A 164 2.12 -12.87 -6.30
CA ASN A 164 3.19 -12.78 -7.29
C ASN A 164 3.75 -14.17 -7.62
N HIS A 165 3.97 -15.00 -6.61
CA HIS A 165 4.50 -16.35 -6.80
C HIS A 165 3.50 -17.31 -7.45
N ARG A 166 2.18 -17.11 -7.29
CA ARG A 166 1.17 -17.94 -7.99
C ARG A 166 1.12 -17.64 -9.48
N THR A 167 1.30 -16.38 -9.88
CA THR A 167 1.28 -15.96 -11.29
C THR A 167 2.43 -16.58 -12.09
N VAL A 168 3.59 -16.79 -11.46
CA VAL A 168 4.75 -17.43 -12.10
C VAL A 168 4.51 -18.92 -12.40
N TYR A 169 3.58 -19.57 -11.70
CA TYR A 169 3.29 -21.01 -11.82
C TYR A 169 2.03 -21.37 -12.61
N THR A 170 1.41 -20.44 -13.35
CA THR A 170 0.36 -20.80 -14.32
C THR A 170 0.94 -20.93 -15.73
N PRO A 171 1.39 -22.13 -16.16
CA PRO A 171 1.61 -22.37 -17.57
C PRO A 171 0.23 -22.37 -18.24
N TRP A 172 -0.11 -21.31 -18.97
CA TRP A 172 -1.12 -21.25 -20.02
C TRP A 172 -2.06 -22.46 -20.13
N VAL A 173 -2.95 -22.68 -19.15
CA VAL A 173 -3.99 -23.70 -19.28
C VAL A 173 -5.15 -23.02 -19.98
N TYR A 174 -5.11 -23.12 -21.32
CA TYR A 174 -6.23 -23.08 -22.27
C TYR A 174 -7.53 -22.42 -21.78
N LEU A 175 -7.78 -21.19 -22.23
CA LEU A 175 -9.15 -20.72 -22.45
C LEU A 175 -9.57 -21.13 -23.87
N PRO A 176 -10.57 -22.02 -24.06
CA PRO A 176 -11.11 -22.26 -25.38
C PRO A 176 -11.92 -21.02 -25.78
N PHE A 177 -11.44 -20.31 -26.79
CA PHE A 177 -12.27 -19.40 -27.57
C PHE A 177 -13.44 -20.21 -28.16
N HIS A 178 -14.66 -19.90 -27.76
CA HIS A 178 -15.84 -20.20 -28.55
C HIS A 178 -16.28 -18.92 -29.26
N ARG A 179 -16.38 -19.06 -30.59
CA ARG A 179 -16.80 -18.04 -31.56
C ARG A 179 -18.21 -17.55 -31.30
#